data_AF-A0A653V156-F1
#
_entry.id   AF-A0A653V156-F1
#
_cell.length_a   1.000
_cell.length_b   1.000
_cell.length_c   1.000
_cell.angle_alpha   90.00
_cell.angle_beta   90.00
_cell.angle_gamma   90.00
#
_symmetry.space_group_name_H-M   'P 1'
#
loop_
_entity.id
_entity.type
_entity.pdbx_description
1 polymer ?
#
loop_
_entity_poly.entity_id
_entity_poly.type
_entity_poly.pdbx_seq_one_letter_code
_entity_poly.pdbx_strand_id
1 'polypeptide(L)'
;MTALTRRYIDQVVAHLPEGQRGDISRELAALISDMQEERLATGAGEAAAERDALEELGDPARLAARYRSAPNYLIGPELYPVYVRSLQWLVPVVLVVSLIVNIVVYSTTEPEGHVGAMIGQIVGPLISAMFWLLGSVTLFFWVFERVAQPRDRAAVARDGVRNWSVDDLEIEVVHAREARSEAIGGLVMLVLLALVPLIPTSFFYVGHLNDGGPFVNQDLWTFWLPAYYVLLAVEAMLGIWTIVQGRTTRPRLAARAALDVVAGVFFTVLVLTQQVIDPAIDSGIIQTSRATDWVDVLYLVVIWGVVLWDLYVCVKIWRTLGVPERLVTA
;
A
#
# COMPACT_ATOMS: atom_id res chain seq x y z
N MET A 1 1.34 38.04 35.29
CA MET A 1 1.47 37.71 33.86
C MET A 1 1.75 38.97 33.06
N THR A 2 2.90 39.03 32.42
CA THR A 2 3.41 40.13 31.59
C THR A 2 2.82 40.09 30.17
N ALA A 3 2.96 41.19 29.41
CA ALA A 3 2.44 41.30 28.05
C ALA A 3 3.18 40.39 27.03
N LEU A 4 4.47 40.12 27.25
CA LEU A 4 5.31 39.34 26.34
C LEU A 4 5.00 37.84 26.48
N THR A 5 4.95 37.32 27.70
CA THR A 5 4.45 35.97 28.03
C THR A 5 3.05 35.73 27.46
N ARG A 6 2.12 36.69 27.62
CA ARG A 6 0.77 36.57 27.07
C ARG A 6 0.77 36.42 25.54
N ARG A 7 1.53 37.27 24.84
CA ARG A 7 1.67 37.18 23.38
C ARG A 7 2.30 35.87 22.92
N TYR A 8 3.28 35.36 23.66
CA TYR A 8 3.91 34.08 23.36
C TYR A 8 2.89 32.93 23.47
N ILE A 9 2.14 32.87 24.58
CA ILE A 9 1.08 31.87 24.78
C ILE A 9 0.01 32.00 23.69
N ASP A 10 -0.45 33.20 23.38
CA ASP A 10 -1.44 33.43 22.32
C ASP A 10 -0.94 32.92 20.95
N GLN A 11 0.35 33.12 20.63
CA GLN A 11 0.94 32.58 19.41
C GLN A 11 1.03 31.05 19.41
N VAL A 12 1.39 30.40 20.51
CA VAL A 12 1.41 28.93 20.60
C VAL A 12 -0.01 28.38 20.42
N VAL A 13 -0.97 28.98 21.11
CA VAL A 13 -2.36 28.51 21.18
C VAL A 13 -3.12 28.76 19.87
N ALA A 14 -2.76 29.79 19.10
CA ALA A 14 -3.30 30.04 17.76
C ALA A 14 -3.08 28.85 16.80
N HIS A 15 -2.03 28.06 17.02
CA HIS A 15 -1.71 26.88 16.19
C HIS A 15 -2.38 25.59 16.67
N LEU A 16 -3.15 25.64 17.78
CA LEU A 16 -3.80 24.47 18.39
C LEU A 16 -5.30 24.40 18.07
N PRO A 17 -5.90 23.18 18.06
CA PRO A 17 -7.35 22.99 17.97
C PRO A 17 -8.08 23.65 19.14
N GLU A 18 -9.25 24.26 18.90
CA GLU A 18 -9.99 25.05 19.91
C GLU A 18 -10.21 24.33 21.25
N GLY A 19 -10.50 23.03 21.21
CA GLY A 19 -10.77 22.24 22.42
C GLY A 19 -9.57 22.09 23.37
N GLN A 20 -8.33 22.24 22.90
CA GLN A 20 -7.11 22.06 23.72
C GLN A 20 -6.47 23.39 24.13
N ARG A 21 -6.92 24.51 23.55
CA ARG A 21 -6.35 25.85 23.77
C ARG A 21 -6.37 26.28 25.24
N GLY A 22 -7.50 26.03 25.90
CA GLY A 22 -7.71 26.43 27.30
C GLY A 22 -6.78 25.71 28.27
N ASP A 23 -6.59 24.40 28.12
CA ASP A 23 -5.78 23.61 29.03
C ASP A 23 -4.29 23.89 28.81
N ILE A 24 -3.84 23.88 27.55
CA ILE A 24 -2.44 24.13 27.20
C ILE A 24 -2.02 25.57 27.52
N SER A 25 -2.90 26.56 27.39
CA SER A 25 -2.59 27.93 27.82
C SER A 25 -2.30 28.04 29.32
N ARG A 26 -3.04 27.31 30.17
CA ARG A 26 -2.81 27.31 31.62
C ARG A 26 -1.53 26.56 31.99
N GLU A 27 -1.28 25.43 31.33
CA GLU A 27 -0.05 24.65 31.50
C GLU A 27 1.18 25.48 31.12
N LEU A 28 1.17 26.13 29.95
CA LEU A 28 2.26 27.01 29.52
C LEU A 28 2.46 28.21 30.46
N ALA A 29 1.37 28.80 30.97
CA ALA A 29 1.47 29.89 31.92
C ALA A 29 2.14 29.47 33.23
N ALA A 30 1.81 28.28 33.75
CA ALA A 30 2.44 27.71 34.94
C ALA A 30 3.92 27.40 34.70
N LEU A 31 4.23 26.69 33.60
CA LEU A 31 5.60 26.34 33.24
C LEU A 31 6.50 27.58 33.06
N ILE A 32 6.01 28.61 32.37
CA ILE A 32 6.76 29.86 32.19
C ILE A 32 6.96 30.57 33.55
N SER A 33 5.97 30.52 34.44
CA SER A 33 6.10 31.08 35.80
C SER A 33 7.20 30.38 36.59
N ASP A 34 7.21 29.05 36.58
CA ASP A 34 8.21 28.24 37.30
C ASP A 34 9.62 28.52 36.76
N MET A 35 9.77 28.58 35.43
CA MET A 35 11.03 28.91 34.75
C MET A 35 11.53 30.32 35.08
N GLN A 36 10.63 31.29 35.30
CA GLN A 36 10.98 32.65 35.71
C GLN A 36 11.41 32.69 37.17
N GLU A 37 10.68 32.01 38.07
CA GLU A 37 11.00 31.95 39.50
C GLU A 37 12.37 31.34 39.76
N GLU A 38 12.74 30.27 39.03
CA GLU A 38 14.06 29.64 39.12
C GLU A 38 15.20 30.61 38.76
N ARG A 39 14.99 31.44 37.74
CA ARG A 39 15.96 32.44 37.28
C ARG A 39 16.05 33.64 38.22
N LEU A 40 14.93 34.05 38.78
CA LEU A 40 14.88 35.09 39.81
C LEU A 40 15.65 34.63 41.07
N ALA A 41 15.51 33.37 41.46
CA ALA A 41 16.22 32.79 42.61
C ALA A 41 17.75 32.74 42.40
N THR A 42 18.21 32.69 41.15
CA THR A 42 19.64 32.75 40.77
C THR A 42 20.14 34.19 40.54
N GLY A 43 19.30 35.20 40.77
CA GLY A 43 19.68 36.62 40.77
C GLY A 43 19.51 37.32 39.42
N ALA A 44 18.82 36.73 38.45
CA ALA A 44 18.45 37.42 37.23
C ALA A 44 17.42 38.54 37.49
N GLY A 45 17.44 39.61 36.69
CA GLY A 45 16.37 40.62 36.72
C GLY A 45 15.10 40.10 36.04
N GLU A 46 13.93 40.58 36.45
CA GLU A 46 12.61 40.13 35.94
C GLU A 46 12.52 40.09 34.40
N ALA A 47 12.99 41.13 33.72
CA ALA A 47 12.93 41.21 32.26
C ALA A 47 13.92 40.28 31.54
N ALA A 48 15.02 39.88 32.21
CA ALA A 48 15.96 38.91 31.68
C ALA A 48 15.43 37.48 31.91
N ALA A 49 14.91 37.21 33.11
CA ALA A 49 14.29 35.93 33.45
C ALA A 49 13.14 35.57 32.50
N GLU A 50 12.28 36.54 32.16
CA GLU A 50 11.21 36.33 31.18
C GLU A 50 11.74 36.01 29.78
N ARG A 51 12.74 36.75 29.29
CA ARG A 51 13.29 36.53 27.94
C ARG A 51 13.98 35.18 27.84
N ASP A 52 14.84 34.86 28.80
CA ASP A 52 15.59 33.61 28.82
C ASP A 52 14.65 32.38 28.88
N ALA A 53 13.55 32.48 29.64
CA ALA A 53 12.54 31.42 29.69
C ALA A 53 11.84 31.21 28.35
N LEU A 54 11.47 32.29 27.64
CA LEU A 54 10.83 32.20 26.33
C LEU A 54 11.81 31.76 25.23
N GLU A 55 13.07 32.18 25.30
CA GLU A 55 14.12 31.75 24.36
C GLU A 55 14.44 30.25 24.52
N GLU A 56 14.46 29.74 25.75
CA GLU A 56 14.64 28.30 26.00
C GLU A 56 13.47 27.48 25.44
N LEU A 57 12.24 27.99 25.56
CA LEU A 57 11.05 27.37 24.94
C LEU A 57 11.09 27.41 23.40
N GLY A 58 11.76 28.41 22.84
CA GLY A 58 12.02 28.53 21.40
C GLY A 58 10.81 28.98 20.59
N ASP A 59 10.80 28.63 19.30
CA ASP A 59 9.78 29.06 18.33
C ASP A 59 8.35 28.58 18.75
N PRO A 60 7.38 29.50 18.93
CA PRO A 60 5.99 29.18 19.27
C PRO A 60 5.34 28.15 18.35
N ALA A 61 5.64 28.17 17.05
CA ALA A 61 5.08 27.23 16.08
C ALA A 61 5.66 25.82 16.25
N ARG A 62 6.95 25.72 16.58
CA ARG A 62 7.61 24.44 16.89
C ARG A 62 7.13 23.89 18.23
N LEU A 63 6.94 24.75 19.23
CA LEU A 63 6.40 24.35 20.52
C LEU A 63 4.96 23.85 20.38
N ALA A 64 4.10 24.57 19.63
CA ALA A 64 2.73 24.14 19.34
C ALA A 64 2.67 22.80 18.59
N ALA A 65 3.65 22.50 17.74
CA ALA A 65 3.75 21.20 17.07
C ALA A 65 3.98 20.04 18.05
N ARG A 66 4.64 20.27 19.20
CA ARG A 66 4.82 19.25 20.25
C ARG A 66 3.55 18.97 21.03
N TYR A 67 2.71 19.98 21.20
CA TYR A 67 1.41 19.85 21.88
C TYR A 67 0.29 19.31 20.97
N ARG A 68 0.47 19.36 19.65
CA ARG A 68 -0.51 18.78 18.70
C ARG A 68 -0.52 17.26 18.81
N SER A 69 -1.69 16.71 19.13
CA SER A 69 -1.96 15.27 19.12
C SER A 69 -1.92 14.67 17.70
N ALA A 70 -2.10 15.50 16.67
CA ALA A 70 -2.06 15.13 15.27
C ALA A 70 -0.97 15.94 14.55
N PRO A 71 0.23 15.40 14.36
CA PRO A 71 1.29 16.06 13.62
C PRO A 71 0.96 16.21 12.12
N ASN A 72 1.62 17.16 11.45
CA ASN A 72 1.45 17.47 10.01
C ASN A 72 2.07 16.40 9.09
N TYR A 73 1.69 15.14 9.24
CA TYR A 73 2.16 14.06 8.36
C TYR A 73 1.11 13.71 7.32
N LEU A 74 1.56 13.43 6.08
CA LEU A 74 0.70 12.86 5.04
C LEU A 74 0.31 11.42 5.40
N ILE A 75 1.26 10.67 5.97
CA ILE A 75 1.10 9.31 6.48
C ILE A 75 1.74 9.33 7.88
N GLY A 76 0.99 8.93 8.92
CA GLY A 76 1.46 9.00 10.29
C GLY A 76 2.66 8.07 10.55
N PRO A 77 3.46 8.35 11.61
CA PRO A 77 4.63 7.54 11.97
C PRO A 77 4.27 6.07 12.25
N GLU A 78 3.02 5.82 12.65
CA GLU A 78 2.45 4.49 12.85
C GLU A 78 2.36 3.70 11.53
N LEU A 79 1.85 4.29 10.46
CA LEU A 79 1.64 3.62 9.17
C LEU A 79 2.84 3.68 8.24
N TYR A 80 3.78 4.60 8.48
CA TYR A 80 4.91 4.85 7.60
C TYR A 80 5.80 3.61 7.30
N PRO A 81 6.13 2.74 8.28
CA PRO A 81 6.95 1.55 8.01
C PRO A 81 6.24 0.51 7.13
N VAL A 82 4.91 0.40 7.25
CA VAL A 82 4.10 -0.48 6.40
C VAL A 82 4.01 0.07 4.98
N TYR A 83 3.84 1.39 4.85
CA TYR A 83 3.86 2.09 3.57
C TYR A 83 5.18 1.85 2.81
N VAL A 84 6.33 2.06 3.47
CA VAL A 84 7.65 1.84 2.85
C VAL A 84 7.84 0.38 2.42
N ARG A 85 7.45 -0.57 3.27
CA ARG A 85 7.53 -2.01 2.93
C ARG A 85 6.65 -2.37 1.74
N SER A 86 5.47 -1.78 1.64
CA SER A 86 4.55 -2.00 0.51
C SER A 86 5.20 -1.55 -0.80
N LEU A 87 5.81 -0.36 -0.82
CA LEU A 87 6.54 0.13 -1.98
C LEU A 87 7.76 -0.73 -2.33
N GLN A 88 8.53 -1.18 -1.33
CA GLN A 88 9.70 -2.04 -1.56
C GLN A 88 9.34 -3.35 -2.29
N TRP A 89 8.15 -3.89 -2.06
CA TRP A 89 7.67 -5.10 -2.75
C TRP A 89 7.00 -4.80 -4.08
N LEU A 90 6.17 -3.75 -4.16
CA LEU A 90 5.37 -3.47 -5.35
C LEU A 90 6.20 -2.87 -6.50
N VAL A 91 7.16 -2.01 -6.20
CA VAL A 91 8.01 -1.36 -7.23
C VAL A 91 8.74 -2.38 -8.11
N PRO A 92 9.49 -3.37 -7.58
CA PRO A 92 10.18 -4.34 -8.43
C PRO A 92 9.22 -5.22 -9.23
N VAL A 93 8.08 -5.62 -8.63
CA VAL A 93 7.08 -6.45 -9.32
C VAL A 93 6.49 -5.70 -10.52
N VAL A 94 6.00 -4.49 -10.31
CA VAL A 94 5.40 -3.68 -11.40
C VAL A 94 6.45 -3.33 -12.45
N LEU A 95 7.69 -3.07 -12.06
CA LEU A 95 8.78 -2.81 -12.99
C LEU A 95 9.05 -4.04 -13.89
N VAL A 96 9.15 -5.24 -13.32
CA VAL A 96 9.39 -6.47 -14.09
C VAL A 96 8.21 -6.79 -15.00
N VAL A 97 6.98 -6.74 -14.49
CA VAL A 97 5.78 -7.03 -15.28
C VAL A 97 5.63 -6.02 -16.43
N SER A 98 5.77 -4.72 -16.13
CA SER A 98 5.71 -3.67 -17.15
C SER A 98 6.79 -3.88 -18.21
N LEU A 99 8.00 -4.23 -17.82
CA LEU A 99 9.09 -4.48 -18.78
C LEU A 99 8.75 -5.65 -19.71
N ILE A 100 8.30 -6.79 -19.16
CA ILE A 100 7.92 -7.97 -19.94
C ILE A 100 6.80 -7.63 -20.92
N VAL A 101 5.73 -6.99 -20.44
CA VAL A 101 4.58 -6.62 -21.28
C VAL A 101 5.02 -5.71 -22.42
N ASN A 102 5.78 -4.65 -22.15
CA ASN A 102 6.19 -3.71 -23.20
C ASN A 102 7.19 -4.34 -24.20
N ILE A 103 8.06 -5.26 -23.75
CA ILE A 103 8.94 -6.02 -24.66
C ILE A 103 8.11 -6.92 -25.58
N VAL A 104 7.13 -7.64 -25.03
CA VAL A 104 6.23 -8.50 -25.80
C VAL A 104 5.48 -7.67 -26.84
N VAL A 105 4.85 -6.56 -26.43
CA VAL A 105 4.14 -5.65 -27.32
C VAL A 105 5.06 -5.16 -28.44
N TYR A 106 6.23 -4.60 -28.10
CA TYR A 106 7.20 -4.10 -29.09
C TYR A 106 7.61 -5.18 -30.09
N SER A 107 7.88 -6.41 -29.62
CA SER A 107 8.29 -7.52 -30.47
C SER A 107 7.20 -7.98 -31.44
N THR A 108 5.93 -7.68 -31.14
CA THR A 108 4.78 -8.04 -31.97
C THR A 108 4.36 -6.93 -32.94
N THR A 109 4.60 -5.66 -32.61
CA THR A 109 4.14 -4.52 -33.39
C THR A 109 5.17 -3.99 -34.38
N GLU A 110 6.46 -4.17 -34.11
CA GLU A 110 7.53 -3.54 -34.90
C GLU A 110 8.32 -4.58 -35.73
N PRO A 111 8.13 -4.64 -37.07
CA PRO A 111 8.78 -5.64 -37.93
C PRO A 111 10.28 -5.40 -38.12
N GLU A 112 10.70 -4.14 -38.07
CA GLU A 112 12.09 -3.71 -38.22
C GLU A 112 12.56 -3.22 -36.85
N GLY A 113 13.17 -4.10 -36.06
CA GLY A 113 13.60 -3.80 -34.68
C GLY A 113 14.59 -2.64 -34.61
N HIS A 114 14.09 -1.44 -34.31
CA HIS A 114 14.89 -0.23 -34.10
C HIS A 114 15.06 0.00 -32.59
N VAL A 115 16.27 -0.24 -32.08
CA VAL A 115 16.61 -0.15 -30.64
C VAL A 115 16.23 1.22 -30.03
N GLY A 116 16.34 2.31 -30.79
CA GLY A 116 15.95 3.65 -30.31
C GLY A 116 14.43 3.80 -30.10
N ALA A 117 13.63 3.23 -31.00
CA ALA A 117 12.16 3.24 -30.87
C ALA A 117 11.70 2.32 -29.72
N MET A 118 12.36 1.18 -29.55
CA MET A 118 12.13 0.26 -28.43
C MET A 118 12.27 0.94 -27.07
N ILE A 119 13.35 1.72 -26.89
CA ILE A 119 13.58 2.44 -25.63
C ILE A 119 12.46 3.45 -25.38
N GLY A 120 12.07 4.23 -26.39
CA GLY A 120 10.98 5.21 -26.24
C GLY A 120 9.63 4.58 -25.88
N GLN A 121 9.29 3.46 -26.53
CA GLN A 121 8.04 2.75 -26.32
C GLN A 121 8.00 1.96 -25.00
N ILE A 122 9.13 1.59 -24.42
CA ILE A 122 9.19 0.93 -23.10
C ILE A 122 9.24 1.96 -21.96
N VAL A 123 10.07 3.00 -22.10
CA VAL A 123 10.36 3.94 -21.00
C VAL A 123 9.15 4.80 -20.66
N GLY A 124 8.40 5.27 -21.66
CA GLY A 124 7.20 6.10 -21.43
C GLY A 124 6.13 5.39 -20.58
N PRO A 125 5.64 4.22 -21.01
CA PRO A 125 4.68 3.43 -20.23
C PRO A 125 5.21 3.01 -18.86
N LEU A 126 6.51 2.68 -18.75
CA LEU A 126 7.13 2.34 -17.46
C LEU A 126 7.06 3.52 -16.47
N ILE A 127 7.37 4.73 -16.91
CA ILE A 127 7.27 5.94 -16.08
C ILE A 127 5.82 6.15 -15.63
N SER A 128 4.86 6.03 -16.55
CA SER A 128 3.43 6.15 -16.25
C SER A 128 2.97 5.10 -15.23
N ALA A 129 3.38 3.85 -15.37
CA ALA A 129 3.05 2.77 -14.45
C ALA A 129 3.62 3.03 -13.04
N MET A 130 4.86 3.51 -12.95
CA MET A 130 5.48 3.90 -11.68
C MET A 130 4.76 5.08 -11.03
N PHE A 131 4.38 6.08 -11.82
CA PHE A 131 3.63 7.24 -11.32
C PHE A 131 2.28 6.81 -10.74
N TRP A 132 1.54 5.96 -11.44
CA TRP A 132 0.27 5.41 -10.97
C TRP A 132 0.43 4.55 -9.72
N LEU A 133 1.44 3.69 -9.66
CA LEU A 133 1.73 2.87 -8.48
C LEU A 133 2.01 3.75 -7.26
N LEU A 134 2.96 4.69 -7.38
CA LEU A 134 3.35 5.55 -6.27
C LEU A 134 2.18 6.44 -5.83
N GLY A 135 1.45 7.02 -6.78
CA GLY A 135 0.31 7.88 -6.51
C GLY A 135 -0.83 7.13 -5.83
N SER A 136 -1.22 5.95 -6.34
CA SER A 136 -2.32 5.16 -5.79
C SER A 136 -2.00 4.61 -4.40
N VAL A 137 -0.81 4.06 -4.18
CA VAL A 137 -0.38 3.55 -2.87
C VAL A 137 -0.32 4.70 -1.85
N THR A 138 0.26 5.83 -2.22
CA THR A 138 0.33 7.00 -1.33
C THR A 138 -1.06 7.54 -1.00
N LEU A 139 -1.94 7.65 -2.00
CA LEU A 139 -3.31 8.09 -1.83
C LEU A 139 -4.08 7.14 -0.92
N PHE A 140 -3.92 5.82 -1.10
CA PHE A 140 -4.53 4.81 -0.24
C PHE A 140 -4.13 5.01 1.23
N PHE A 141 -2.83 5.06 1.53
CA PHE A 141 -2.36 5.25 2.91
C PHE A 141 -2.79 6.59 3.51
N TRP A 142 -2.84 7.64 2.70
CA TRP A 142 -3.35 8.94 3.12
C TRP A 142 -4.85 8.92 3.43
N VAL A 143 -5.69 8.31 2.58
CA VAL A 143 -7.12 8.14 2.86
C VAL A 143 -7.32 7.28 4.09
N PHE A 144 -6.57 6.18 4.20
CA PHE A 144 -6.65 5.27 5.34
C PHE A 144 -6.26 5.97 6.65
N GLU A 145 -5.21 6.78 6.65
CA GLU A 145 -4.80 7.65 7.78
C GLU A 145 -5.86 8.70 8.13
N ARG A 146 -6.86 8.97 7.28
CA ARG A 146 -7.93 9.93 7.59
C ARG A 146 -9.23 9.26 8.02
N VAL A 147 -9.54 8.11 7.42
CA VAL A 147 -10.84 7.44 7.57
C VAL A 147 -10.79 6.33 8.62
N ALA A 148 -9.67 5.61 8.73
CA ALA A 148 -9.57 4.49 9.65
C ALA A 148 -9.59 4.96 11.12
N GLN A 149 -10.21 4.20 12.02
CA GLN A 149 -10.19 4.55 13.43
C GLN A 149 -8.79 4.35 14.02
N PRO A 150 -8.41 5.06 15.12
CA PRO A 150 -7.10 4.88 15.75
C PRO A 150 -6.78 3.43 16.10
N ARG A 151 -7.81 2.62 16.44
CA ARG A 151 -7.66 1.20 16.72
C ARG A 151 -7.24 0.39 15.49
N ASP A 152 -7.76 0.72 14.32
CA ASP A 152 -7.47 0.04 13.05
C ASP A 152 -6.10 0.44 12.52
N ARG A 153 -5.74 1.73 12.66
CA ARG A 153 -4.39 2.22 12.35
C ARG A 153 -3.36 1.57 13.26
N ALA A 154 -3.62 1.53 14.57
CA ALA A 154 -2.77 0.86 15.52
C ALA A 154 -2.67 -0.66 15.29
N ALA A 155 -3.68 -1.29 14.66
CA ALA A 155 -3.60 -2.70 14.27
C ALA A 155 -2.67 -2.89 13.06
N VAL A 156 -2.81 -2.05 12.04
CA VAL A 156 -1.92 -2.04 10.86
C VAL A 156 -0.48 -1.65 11.25
N ALA A 157 -0.34 -0.66 12.11
CA ALA A 157 0.93 -0.15 12.62
C ALA A 157 1.63 -1.14 13.55
N ARG A 158 0.91 -1.82 14.45
CA ARG A 158 1.48 -2.89 15.29
C ARG A 158 1.98 -4.08 14.50
N ASP A 159 1.39 -4.36 13.33
CA ASP A 159 1.91 -5.36 12.39
C ASP A 159 3.16 -4.84 11.62
N GLY A 160 3.38 -3.51 11.60
CA GLY A 160 4.54 -2.84 11.00
C GLY A 160 5.72 -2.57 11.95
N VAL A 161 5.43 -2.22 13.20
CA VAL A 161 6.36 -1.82 14.27
C VAL A 161 6.01 -2.57 15.55
N ARG A 162 6.96 -3.40 16.01
CA ARG A 162 6.90 -4.21 17.23
C ARG A 162 6.53 -3.36 18.46
N ASN A 163 5.71 -3.91 19.36
CA ASN A 163 5.80 -3.57 20.78
C ASN A 163 7.03 -4.33 21.30
N TRP A 164 8.17 -3.66 21.33
CA TRP A 164 9.44 -4.27 21.70
C TRP A 164 9.39 -4.78 23.16
N SER A 165 9.73 -6.05 23.36
CA SER A 165 9.91 -6.70 24.66
C SER A 165 11.31 -7.30 24.73
N VAL A 166 11.90 -7.41 25.92
CA VAL A 166 13.22 -8.02 26.12
C VAL A 166 13.23 -9.49 25.69
N ASP A 167 12.08 -10.17 25.79
CA ASP A 167 11.89 -11.57 25.34
C ASP A 167 12.02 -11.73 23.80
N ASP A 168 11.95 -10.64 23.04
CA ASP A 168 12.13 -10.63 21.58
C ASP A 168 13.59 -10.86 21.13
N LEU A 169 14.56 -10.90 22.07
CA LEU A 169 15.95 -11.27 21.79
C LEU A 169 16.15 -12.77 21.61
N GLU A 170 15.28 -13.61 22.18
CA GLU A 170 15.54 -15.07 22.28
C GLU A 170 14.63 -15.91 21.39
N ILE A 171 13.65 -15.32 20.70
CA ILE A 171 12.64 -16.10 19.97
C ILE A 171 12.54 -15.67 18.51
N GLU A 172 12.89 -16.60 17.63
CA GLU A 172 12.65 -16.54 16.19
C GLU A 172 11.17 -16.80 15.88
N VAL A 173 10.27 -15.89 16.27
CA VAL A 173 8.84 -16.01 15.92
C VAL A 173 8.57 -15.40 14.54
N VAL A 174 8.92 -16.14 13.49
CA VAL A 174 8.76 -15.71 12.07
C VAL A 174 7.34 -15.97 11.52
N HIS A 175 6.47 -16.72 12.20
CA HIS A 175 5.38 -17.41 11.48
C HIS A 175 3.99 -16.74 11.42
N ALA A 176 3.64 -15.85 12.36
CA ALA A 176 2.34 -15.14 12.30
C ALA A 176 2.38 -13.86 11.44
N ARG A 177 3.59 -13.28 11.29
CA ARG A 177 3.88 -12.01 10.62
C ARG A 177 3.82 -12.12 9.10
N GLU A 178 4.31 -13.22 8.52
CA GLU A 178 4.21 -13.48 7.07
C GLU A 178 2.74 -13.48 6.63
N ALA A 179 1.87 -14.20 7.34
CA ALA A 179 0.48 -14.41 6.93
C ALA A 179 -0.38 -13.13 6.85
N ARG A 180 -0.16 -12.14 7.73
CA ARG A 180 -0.93 -10.88 7.68
C ARG A 180 -0.38 -9.89 6.68
N SER A 181 0.95 -9.76 6.57
CA SER A 181 1.56 -8.94 5.52
C SER A 181 1.25 -9.48 4.13
N GLU A 182 1.17 -10.80 4.00
CA GLU A 182 0.75 -11.47 2.77
C GLU A 182 -0.74 -11.24 2.50
N ALA A 183 -1.61 -11.29 3.51
CA ALA A 183 -3.03 -10.98 3.32
C ALA A 183 -3.27 -9.52 2.93
N ILE A 184 -2.56 -8.56 3.54
CA ILE A 184 -2.66 -7.14 3.18
C ILE A 184 -2.09 -6.90 1.77
N GLY A 185 -0.92 -7.46 1.46
CA GLY A 185 -0.33 -7.38 0.12
C GLY A 185 -1.25 -8.01 -0.94
N GLY A 186 -1.87 -9.14 -0.61
CA GLY A 186 -2.90 -9.79 -1.42
C GLY A 186 -4.10 -8.90 -1.65
N LEU A 187 -4.66 -8.27 -0.61
CA LEU A 187 -5.80 -7.34 -0.76
C LEU A 187 -5.46 -6.13 -1.64
N VAL A 188 -4.27 -5.55 -1.49
CA VAL A 188 -3.81 -4.46 -2.36
C VAL A 188 -3.70 -4.95 -3.80
N MET A 189 -3.14 -6.14 -4.02
CA MET A 189 -3.07 -6.75 -5.34
C MET A 189 -4.47 -6.98 -5.93
N LEU A 190 -5.44 -7.46 -5.15
CA LEU A 190 -6.82 -7.64 -5.62
C LEU A 190 -7.47 -6.33 -6.04
N VAL A 191 -7.24 -5.25 -5.30
CA VAL A 191 -7.73 -3.92 -5.68
C VAL A 191 -7.10 -3.47 -6.99
N LEU A 192 -5.79 -3.67 -7.17
CA LEU A 192 -5.13 -3.35 -8.43
C LEU A 192 -5.68 -4.20 -9.59
N LEU A 193 -5.87 -5.50 -9.38
CA LEU A 193 -6.42 -6.41 -10.37
C LEU A 193 -7.85 -5.99 -10.74
N ALA A 194 -8.69 -5.63 -9.76
CA ALA A 194 -10.06 -5.16 -9.97
C ALA A 194 -10.14 -3.93 -10.89
N LEU A 195 -9.09 -3.09 -10.89
CA LEU A 195 -9.00 -1.91 -11.74
C LEU A 195 -8.54 -2.22 -13.17
N VAL A 196 -7.86 -3.33 -13.41
CA VAL A 196 -7.29 -3.68 -14.73
C VAL A 196 -8.33 -3.63 -15.87
N PRO A 197 -9.53 -4.24 -15.74
CA PRO A 197 -10.54 -4.19 -16.80
C PRO A 197 -11.10 -2.80 -17.10
N LEU A 198 -10.85 -1.83 -16.21
CA LEU A 198 -11.36 -0.46 -16.32
C LEU A 198 -10.35 0.49 -16.96
N ILE A 199 -9.11 0.05 -17.20
CA ILE A 199 -8.04 0.91 -17.71
C ILE A 199 -8.33 1.30 -19.17
N PRO A 200 -8.55 2.60 -19.46
CA PRO A 200 -8.78 3.08 -20.82
C PRO A 200 -7.54 2.93 -21.71
N THR A 201 -7.76 2.55 -22.97
CA THR A 201 -6.71 2.46 -23.99
C THR A 201 -6.04 3.80 -24.29
N SER A 202 -6.75 4.92 -24.04
CA SER A 202 -6.20 6.29 -24.12
C SER A 202 -4.97 6.50 -23.24
N PHE A 203 -4.81 5.74 -22.15
CA PHE A 203 -3.63 5.82 -21.29
C PHE A 203 -2.34 5.36 -21.94
N PHE A 204 -2.42 4.52 -22.99
CA PHE A 204 -1.26 3.89 -23.62
C PHE A 204 -1.05 4.35 -25.05
N TYR A 205 -1.66 5.47 -25.46
CA TYR A 205 -1.60 5.99 -26.84
C TYR A 205 -2.25 5.06 -27.88
N VAL A 206 -2.97 4.03 -27.44
CA VAL A 206 -3.70 3.07 -28.28
C VAL A 206 -5.20 3.41 -28.36
N GLY A 207 -5.63 4.51 -27.73
CA GLY A 207 -7.04 4.93 -27.67
C GLY A 207 -7.70 5.13 -29.03
N HIS A 208 -6.92 5.45 -30.06
CA HIS A 208 -7.43 5.59 -31.43
C HIS A 208 -7.89 4.26 -32.06
N LEU A 209 -7.54 3.11 -31.48
CA LEU A 209 -7.97 1.80 -31.98
C LEU A 209 -9.36 1.38 -31.49
N ASN A 210 -9.82 1.88 -30.34
CA ASN A 210 -11.10 1.49 -29.75
C ASN A 210 -11.83 2.70 -29.12
N ASP A 211 -11.76 3.87 -29.76
CA ASP A 211 -12.41 5.11 -29.32
C ASP A 211 -12.13 5.50 -27.84
N GLY A 212 -10.97 5.09 -27.31
CA GLY A 212 -10.57 5.33 -25.93
C GLY A 212 -11.22 4.42 -24.88
N GLY A 213 -11.93 3.36 -25.31
CA GLY A 213 -12.51 2.34 -24.44
C GLY A 213 -11.48 1.50 -23.68
N PRO A 214 -11.89 0.66 -22.72
CA PRO A 214 -10.98 -0.23 -21.99
C PRO A 214 -10.28 -1.25 -22.88
N PHE A 215 -9.16 -1.81 -22.41
CA PHE A 215 -8.46 -2.91 -23.13
C PHE A 215 -9.26 -4.20 -23.20
N VAL A 216 -10.12 -4.42 -22.21
CA VAL A 216 -10.91 -5.64 -22.11
C VAL A 216 -12.13 -5.54 -23.01
N ASN A 217 -12.40 -6.61 -23.75
CA ASN A 217 -13.56 -6.73 -24.62
C ASN A 217 -14.85 -6.46 -23.82
N GLN A 218 -15.67 -5.54 -24.33
CA GLN A 218 -16.90 -5.12 -23.66
C GLN A 218 -17.95 -6.23 -23.56
N ASP A 219 -17.92 -7.23 -24.44
CA ASP A 219 -18.86 -8.36 -24.43
C ASP A 219 -18.73 -9.22 -23.16
N LEU A 220 -17.56 -9.17 -22.51
CA LEU A 220 -17.27 -9.91 -21.28
C LEU A 220 -18.06 -9.40 -20.06
N TRP A 221 -18.64 -8.19 -20.12
CA TRP A 221 -19.45 -7.62 -19.04
C TRP A 221 -20.76 -8.39 -18.76
N THR A 222 -21.20 -9.22 -19.70
CA THR A 222 -22.45 -9.98 -19.56
C THR A 222 -22.33 -11.11 -18.52
N PHE A 223 -21.15 -11.72 -18.39
CA PHE A 223 -20.96 -12.88 -17.51
C PHE A 223 -19.56 -12.94 -16.90
N TRP A 224 -18.52 -12.85 -17.74
CA TRP A 224 -17.14 -13.10 -17.33
C TRP A 224 -16.60 -12.05 -16.36
N LEU A 225 -16.79 -10.75 -16.63
CA LEU A 225 -16.33 -9.70 -15.71
C LEU A 225 -17.12 -9.68 -14.38
N PRO A 226 -18.45 -9.82 -14.35
CA PRO A 226 -19.18 -10.03 -13.10
C PRO A 226 -18.67 -11.25 -12.30
N ALA A 227 -18.45 -12.40 -12.96
CA ALA A 227 -17.92 -13.60 -12.32
C ALA A 227 -16.50 -13.39 -11.77
N TYR A 228 -15.66 -12.68 -12.51
CA TYR A 228 -14.33 -12.25 -12.08
C TYR A 228 -14.40 -11.36 -10.82
N TYR A 229 -15.27 -10.36 -10.78
CA TYR A 229 -15.42 -9.51 -9.58
C TYR A 229 -15.97 -10.29 -8.38
N VAL A 230 -16.87 -11.27 -8.60
CA VAL A 230 -17.33 -12.17 -7.53
C VAL A 230 -16.16 -13.00 -7.00
N LEU A 231 -15.32 -13.55 -7.88
CA LEU A 231 -14.13 -14.31 -7.49
C LEU A 231 -13.18 -13.45 -6.65
N LEU A 232 -12.86 -12.22 -7.09
CA LEU A 232 -12.05 -11.27 -6.32
C LEU A 232 -12.67 -10.92 -4.96
N ALA A 233 -14.00 -10.77 -4.90
CA ALA A 233 -14.69 -10.48 -3.65
C ALA A 233 -14.57 -11.65 -2.66
N VAL A 234 -14.62 -12.90 -3.15
CA VAL A 234 -14.44 -14.10 -2.32
C VAL A 234 -12.99 -14.20 -1.82
N GLU A 235 -12.00 -13.92 -2.68
CA GLU A 235 -10.58 -13.83 -2.31
C GLU A 235 -10.36 -12.77 -1.22
N ALA A 236 -10.91 -11.58 -1.44
CA ALA A 236 -10.82 -10.48 -0.51
C ALA A 236 -11.49 -10.82 0.83
N MET A 237 -12.63 -11.51 0.82
CA MET A 237 -13.31 -11.94 2.03
C MET A 237 -12.46 -12.90 2.86
N LEU A 238 -11.78 -13.87 2.23
CA LEU A 238 -10.85 -14.77 2.92
C LEU A 238 -9.61 -14.02 3.46
N GLY A 239 -9.08 -13.06 2.70
CA GLY A 239 -7.99 -12.18 3.13
C GLY A 239 -8.36 -11.35 4.36
N ILE A 240 -9.49 -10.66 4.30
CA ILE A 240 -10.04 -9.86 5.41
C ILE A 240 -10.31 -10.73 6.63
N TRP A 241 -10.91 -11.91 6.45
CA TRP A 241 -11.15 -12.84 7.56
C TRP A 241 -9.84 -13.25 8.25
N THR A 242 -8.80 -13.52 7.46
CA THR A 242 -7.47 -13.89 7.97
C THR A 242 -6.84 -12.75 8.78
N ILE A 243 -7.02 -11.51 8.33
CA ILE A 243 -6.58 -10.31 9.06
C ILE A 243 -7.35 -10.15 10.38
N VAL A 244 -8.68 -10.23 10.34
CA VAL A 244 -9.54 -10.03 11.53
C VAL A 244 -9.25 -11.06 12.63
N GLN A 245 -9.04 -12.32 12.27
CA GLN A 245 -8.77 -13.37 13.25
C GLN A 245 -7.30 -13.50 13.64
N GLY A 246 -6.40 -12.95 12.82
CA GLY A 246 -4.98 -12.85 13.14
C GLY A 246 -4.23 -14.18 13.26
N ARG A 247 -4.86 -15.28 12.84
CA ARG A 247 -4.31 -16.65 12.85
C ARG A 247 -4.81 -17.37 11.60
N THR A 248 -3.91 -18.07 10.91
CA THR A 248 -4.28 -18.96 9.80
C THR A 248 -4.49 -20.38 10.33
N THR A 249 -5.53 -21.07 9.83
CA THR A 249 -5.83 -22.45 10.20
C THR A 249 -5.74 -23.34 8.96
N ARG A 250 -5.43 -24.63 9.15
CA ARG A 250 -5.39 -25.62 8.06
C ARG A 250 -6.62 -25.56 7.13
N PRO A 251 -7.88 -25.58 7.61
CA PRO A 251 -9.03 -25.49 6.70
C PRO A 251 -9.07 -24.18 5.90
N ARG A 252 -8.56 -23.06 6.44
CA ARG A 252 -8.50 -21.77 5.70
C ARG A 252 -7.43 -21.78 4.61
N LEU A 253 -6.26 -22.35 4.88
CA LEU A 253 -5.23 -22.53 3.86
C LEU A 253 -5.73 -23.45 2.74
N ALA A 254 -6.45 -24.52 3.08
CA ALA A 254 -7.09 -25.39 2.08
C ALA A 254 -8.13 -24.63 1.26
N ALA A 255 -8.95 -23.79 1.90
CA ALA A 255 -9.94 -22.96 1.22
C ALA A 255 -9.28 -21.95 0.26
N ARG A 256 -8.18 -21.29 0.68
CA ARG A 256 -7.41 -20.37 -0.16
C ARG A 256 -6.80 -21.09 -1.36
N ALA A 257 -6.07 -22.18 -1.11
CA ALA A 257 -5.47 -22.99 -2.18
C ALA A 257 -6.52 -23.52 -3.18
N ALA A 258 -7.70 -23.94 -2.70
CA ALA A 258 -8.79 -24.36 -3.57
C ALA A 258 -9.30 -23.20 -4.43
N LEU A 259 -9.38 -22.00 -3.84
CA LEU A 259 -9.82 -20.81 -4.55
C LEU A 259 -8.81 -20.36 -5.61
N ASP A 260 -7.50 -20.43 -5.33
CA ASP A 260 -6.44 -20.12 -6.30
C ASP A 260 -6.52 -21.07 -7.51
N VAL A 261 -6.82 -22.36 -7.27
CA VAL A 261 -7.06 -23.33 -8.36
C VAL A 261 -8.33 -23.00 -9.15
N VAL A 262 -9.41 -22.62 -8.47
CA VAL A 262 -10.65 -22.18 -9.14
C VAL A 262 -10.38 -20.93 -9.99
N ALA A 263 -9.60 -19.97 -9.50
CA ALA A 263 -9.18 -18.80 -10.24
C ALA A 263 -8.35 -19.18 -11.47
N GLY A 264 -7.36 -20.07 -11.32
CA GLY A 264 -6.56 -20.60 -12.43
C GLY A 264 -7.41 -21.25 -13.52
N VAL A 265 -8.38 -22.08 -13.13
CA VAL A 265 -9.33 -22.70 -14.08
C VAL A 265 -10.21 -21.65 -14.73
N PHE A 266 -10.75 -20.70 -13.96
CA PHE A 266 -11.58 -19.62 -14.46
C PHE A 266 -10.86 -18.81 -15.55
N PHE A 267 -9.63 -18.35 -15.28
CA PHE A 267 -8.83 -17.61 -16.26
C PHE A 267 -8.41 -18.47 -17.45
N THR A 268 -8.13 -19.76 -17.25
CA THR A 268 -7.83 -20.69 -18.33
C THR A 268 -9.02 -20.80 -19.29
N VAL A 269 -10.23 -21.00 -18.78
CA VAL A 269 -11.44 -21.08 -19.63
C VAL A 269 -11.73 -19.73 -20.28
N LEU A 270 -11.55 -18.62 -19.56
CA LEU A 270 -11.71 -17.27 -20.11
C LEU A 270 -10.80 -17.06 -21.33
N VAL A 271 -9.49 -17.32 -21.20
CA VAL A 271 -8.51 -17.15 -22.28
C VAL A 271 -8.80 -18.09 -23.45
N LEU A 272 -9.11 -19.37 -23.19
CA LEU A 272 -9.31 -20.36 -24.25
C LEU A 272 -10.65 -20.25 -24.98
N THR A 273 -11.65 -19.58 -24.39
CA THR A 273 -13.01 -19.52 -24.97
C THR A 273 -13.43 -18.13 -25.41
N GLN A 274 -12.81 -17.08 -24.88
CA GLN A 274 -13.21 -15.69 -25.14
C GLN A 274 -12.05 -14.86 -25.65
N GLN A 275 -12.38 -13.86 -26.47
CA GLN A 275 -11.45 -12.80 -26.82
C GLN A 275 -11.37 -11.81 -25.66
N VAL A 276 -10.30 -11.93 -24.86
CA VAL A 276 -10.07 -11.10 -23.67
C VAL A 276 -9.78 -9.65 -24.03
N ILE A 277 -8.93 -9.45 -25.04
CA ILE A 277 -8.58 -8.13 -25.57
C ILE A 277 -9.67 -7.69 -26.54
N ASP A 278 -9.97 -6.40 -26.55
CA ASP A 278 -10.91 -5.81 -27.50
C ASP A 278 -10.51 -6.12 -28.97
N PRO A 279 -11.43 -6.63 -29.81
CA PRO A 279 -11.11 -6.99 -31.20
C PRO A 279 -10.56 -5.84 -32.04
N ALA A 280 -10.93 -4.59 -31.73
CA ALA A 280 -10.43 -3.41 -32.44
C ALA A 280 -8.94 -3.16 -32.15
N ILE A 281 -8.46 -3.57 -30.97
CA ILE A 281 -7.05 -3.54 -30.59
C ILE A 281 -6.31 -4.70 -31.26
N ASP A 282 -6.90 -5.90 -31.20
CA ASP A 282 -6.32 -7.12 -31.77
C ASP A 282 -6.09 -7.01 -33.29
N SER A 283 -7.08 -6.45 -33.99
CA SER A 283 -7.03 -6.22 -35.45
C SER A 283 -6.11 -5.08 -35.90
N GLY A 284 -5.83 -4.11 -35.02
CA GLY A 284 -4.93 -2.98 -35.28
C GLY A 284 -3.46 -3.26 -34.96
N ILE A 285 -3.20 -4.20 -34.06
CA ILE A 285 -1.85 -4.59 -33.59
C ILE A 285 -1.33 -5.85 -34.31
N ILE A 286 -2.20 -6.80 -34.71
CA ILE A 286 -1.80 -8.20 -35.01
C ILE A 286 -2.13 -8.65 -36.46
N GLN A 287 -2.13 -7.76 -37.45
CA GLN A 287 -2.29 -8.18 -38.86
C GLN A 287 -1.06 -8.88 -39.48
N THR A 288 0.08 -8.96 -38.80
CA THR A 288 1.35 -9.41 -39.41
C THR A 288 1.78 -10.85 -39.12
N SER A 289 1.15 -11.63 -38.23
CA SER A 289 1.44 -13.07 -38.19
C SER A 289 0.39 -13.88 -37.45
N ARG A 290 0.39 -15.18 -37.76
CA ARG A 290 -0.33 -16.30 -37.14
C ARG A 290 0.10 -16.49 -35.67
N ALA A 291 -0.01 -15.43 -34.86
CA ALA A 291 0.64 -15.24 -33.55
C ALA A 291 -0.29 -15.44 -32.34
N THR A 292 -1.57 -15.75 -32.56
CA THR A 292 -2.55 -15.96 -31.49
C THR A 292 -2.21 -17.17 -30.61
N ASP A 293 -1.65 -18.25 -31.19
CA ASP A 293 -1.42 -19.51 -30.47
C ASP A 293 -0.38 -19.41 -29.33
N TRP A 294 0.69 -18.61 -29.48
CA TRP A 294 1.75 -18.55 -28.46
C TRP A 294 1.46 -17.55 -27.34
N VAL A 295 0.65 -16.52 -27.61
CA VAL A 295 0.20 -15.54 -26.61
C VAL A 295 -0.74 -16.20 -25.62
N ASP A 296 -1.66 -17.04 -26.10
CA ASP A 296 -2.52 -17.85 -25.23
C ASP A 296 -1.70 -18.81 -24.37
N VAL A 297 -0.68 -19.46 -24.96
CA VAL A 297 0.25 -20.31 -24.20
C VAL A 297 1.00 -19.49 -23.14
N LEU A 298 1.44 -18.27 -23.46
CA LEU A 298 2.08 -17.38 -22.49
C LEU A 298 1.13 -17.02 -21.34
N TYR A 299 -0.13 -16.68 -21.63
CA TYR A 299 -1.13 -16.42 -20.60
C TYR A 299 -1.34 -17.64 -19.71
N LEU A 300 -1.47 -18.83 -20.28
CA LEU A 300 -1.60 -20.07 -19.50
C LEU A 300 -0.38 -20.32 -18.61
N VAL A 301 0.84 -20.10 -19.13
CA VAL A 301 2.08 -20.23 -18.35
C VAL A 301 2.10 -19.24 -17.19
N VAL A 302 1.68 -17.99 -17.39
CA VAL A 302 1.62 -16.98 -16.34
C VAL A 302 0.55 -17.33 -15.30
N ILE A 303 -0.68 -17.65 -15.74
CA ILE A 303 -1.80 -18.03 -14.86
C ILE A 303 -1.38 -19.18 -13.96
N TRP A 304 -0.91 -20.28 -14.54
CA TRP A 304 -0.53 -21.46 -13.77
C TRP A 304 0.78 -21.27 -13.01
N GLY A 305 1.69 -20.42 -13.48
CA GLY A 305 2.88 -20.02 -12.73
C GLY A 305 2.53 -19.34 -11.42
N VAL A 306 1.58 -18.39 -11.45
CA VAL A 306 1.07 -17.71 -10.25
C VAL A 306 0.36 -18.69 -9.33
N VAL A 307 -0.55 -19.52 -9.85
CA VAL A 307 -1.27 -20.52 -9.05
C VAL A 307 -0.32 -21.51 -8.38
N LEU A 308 0.68 -22.02 -9.10
CA LEU A 308 1.67 -22.94 -8.55
C LEU A 308 2.54 -22.28 -7.49
N TRP A 309 2.88 -21.00 -7.66
CA TRP A 309 3.59 -20.23 -6.66
C TRP A 309 2.77 -20.07 -5.37
N ASP A 310 1.50 -19.69 -5.48
CA ASP A 310 0.61 -19.52 -4.33
C ASP A 310 0.33 -20.84 -3.61
N LEU A 311 0.18 -21.93 -4.37
CA LEU A 311 0.09 -23.28 -3.81
C LEU A 311 1.38 -23.68 -3.07
N TYR A 312 2.55 -23.36 -3.61
CA TYR A 312 3.83 -23.60 -2.94
C TYR A 312 3.91 -22.84 -1.60
N VAL A 313 3.52 -21.57 -1.58
CA VAL A 313 3.44 -20.76 -0.36
C VAL A 313 2.46 -21.38 0.64
N CYS A 314 1.25 -21.76 0.20
CA CYS A 314 0.27 -22.42 1.05
C CYS A 314 0.81 -23.73 1.66
N VAL A 315 1.52 -24.56 0.88
CA VAL A 315 2.13 -25.80 1.37
C VAL A 315 3.25 -25.51 2.37
N LYS A 316 4.06 -24.48 2.14
CA LYS A 316 5.10 -24.05 3.08
C LYS A 316 4.49 -23.66 4.42
N ILE A 317 3.43 -22.84 4.42
CA ILE A 317 2.71 -22.42 5.63
C ILE A 317 1.99 -23.61 6.29
N TRP A 318 1.44 -24.54 5.51
CA TRP A 318 0.79 -25.73 6.05
C TRP A 318 1.75 -26.61 6.87
N ARG A 319 3.00 -26.78 6.39
CA ARG A 319 4.02 -27.57 7.08
C ARG A 319 4.46 -26.93 8.40
N THR A 320 4.47 -25.60 8.49
CA THR A 320 4.85 -24.89 9.73
C THR A 320 3.75 -24.96 10.80
N LEU A 321 2.48 -25.10 10.41
CA LEU A 321 1.36 -25.35 11.35
C LEU A 321 1.37 -26.76 11.99
N GLY A 322 2.37 -27.60 11.69
CA GLY A 322 2.48 -28.97 12.19
C GLY A 322 3.58 -29.20 13.23
N VAL A 323 4.42 -28.21 13.51
CA VAL A 323 5.51 -28.35 14.49
C VAL A 323 4.94 -28.07 15.89
N PRO A 324 4.85 -29.06 16.79
CA PRO A 324 4.47 -28.80 18.17
C PRO A 324 5.54 -27.95 18.87
N GLU A 325 5.12 -27.02 19.72
CA GLU A 325 5.95 -26.29 20.70
C GLU A 325 6.58 -27.28 21.71
N ARG A 326 7.48 -28.13 21.26
CA ARG A 326 8.39 -28.87 22.14
C ARG A 326 9.78 -28.40 21.78
N LEU A 327 10.27 -27.42 22.54
CA LEU A 327 11.67 -27.20 22.93
C LEU A 327 11.78 -25.85 23.69
N VAL A 328 10.98 -25.66 24.74
CA VAL A 328 11.17 -24.56 25.72
C VAL A 328 11.23 -25.09 27.17
N THR A 329 11.40 -26.40 27.34
CA THR A 329 11.66 -27.00 28.67
C THR A 329 12.75 -28.06 28.57
N ALA A 330 13.99 -27.61 28.46
CA ALA A 330 15.19 -28.35 28.88
C ALA A 330 16.28 -27.33 29.18
#